data_AF-A0A0S9PK32-F1
#
_entry.id   AF-A0A0S9PK32-F1
#
_cell.length_a   1.000
_cell.length_b   1.000
_cell.length_c   1.000
_cell.angle_alpha   90.00
_cell.angle_beta   90.00
_cell.angle_gamma   90.00
#
_symmetry.space_group_name_H-M   'P 1'
#
loop_
_entity.id
_entity.type
_entity.pdbx_description
1 polymer ?
#
loop_
_entity_poly.entity_id
_entity_poly.type
_entity_poly.pdbx_seq_one_letter_code
_entity_poly.pdbx_strand_id
1 'polypeptide(L)'
;MASPHDERWNTHLQNYRTFVRVHGRHPRRPSVDLLEARLSEWAHEQRRLYRGQRSQSLRPDRKIALETVEGWEWNPRRGPSPRSDHWENQRAAVERHFAEHGRYPRLTADDPHERRLAGWVKNQVERLPSRDDELGRSRYDAVLATPGWPSRREQTWLQMIQLLEQFVATHGRLPRRTPARTADVSDDDRHEHMLSMWCANQRRFERIATADKPYPEERRARLDRVAGWSWSKRVERVRRVKRSMISYAA
;
A
#
# COMPACT_ATOMS: atom_id res chain seq x y z
N MET A 1 31.31 -46.19 17.10
CA MET A 1 30.79 -45.81 15.76
C MET A 1 29.80 -44.67 15.94
N ALA A 2 29.82 -43.65 15.09
CA ALA A 2 28.85 -42.56 15.16
C ALA A 2 27.45 -43.10 14.83
N SER A 3 26.41 -42.60 15.50
CA SER A 3 25.03 -42.99 15.17
C SER A 3 24.67 -42.49 13.76
N PRO A 4 23.82 -43.20 12.99
CA PRO A 4 23.32 -42.70 11.70
C PRO A 4 22.71 -41.29 11.76
N HIS A 5 22.17 -40.90 12.92
CA HIS A 5 21.65 -39.55 13.16
C HIS A 5 22.77 -38.49 13.30
N ASP A 6 23.92 -38.87 13.85
CA ASP A 6 25.08 -37.98 13.97
C ASP A 6 25.80 -37.82 12.63
N GLU A 7 25.89 -38.89 11.83
CA GLU A 7 26.41 -38.82 10.46
C GLU A 7 25.59 -37.88 9.59
N ARG A 8 24.25 -38.00 9.64
CA ARG A 8 23.35 -37.08 8.93
C ARG A 8 23.54 -35.64 9.37
N TRP A 9 23.66 -35.39 10.67
CA TRP A 9 23.87 -34.03 11.18
C TRP A 9 25.20 -33.45 10.73
N ASN A 10 26.28 -34.24 10.79
CA ASN A 10 27.60 -33.85 10.32
C ASN A 10 27.61 -33.53 8.82
N THR A 11 26.94 -34.33 8.00
CA THR A 11 26.80 -34.07 6.56
C THR A 11 26.10 -32.73 6.29
N HIS A 12 25.01 -32.42 7.01
CA HIS A 12 24.34 -31.13 6.85
C HIS A 12 25.21 -29.96 7.29
N LEU A 13 25.94 -30.10 8.40
CA LEU A 13 26.89 -29.08 8.86
C LEU A 13 27.99 -28.83 7.82
N GLN A 14 28.56 -29.89 7.22
CA GLN A 14 29.60 -29.75 6.20
C GLN A 14 29.08 -29.10 4.92
N ASN A 15 27.88 -29.49 4.48
CA ASN A 15 27.23 -28.85 3.34
C ASN A 15 26.93 -27.37 3.61
N TYR A 16 26.48 -27.05 4.82
CA TYR A 16 26.22 -25.68 5.24
C TYR A 16 27.50 -24.82 5.27
N ARG A 17 28.59 -25.34 5.86
CA ARG A 17 29.91 -24.67 5.85
C ARG A 17 30.43 -24.44 4.44
N THR A 18 30.32 -25.46 3.59
CA THR A 18 30.74 -25.37 2.19
C THR A 18 29.95 -24.30 1.45
N PHE A 19 28.63 -24.24 1.65
CA PHE A 19 27.79 -23.20 1.07
C PHE A 19 28.23 -21.80 1.51
N VAL A 20 28.41 -21.58 2.81
CA VAL A 20 28.84 -20.28 3.36
C VAL A 20 30.17 -19.85 2.75
N ARG A 21 31.14 -20.77 2.69
CA ARG A 21 32.47 -20.50 2.11
C ARG A 21 32.42 -20.19 0.62
N VAL A 22 31.64 -20.93 -0.17
CA VAL A 22 31.55 -20.75 -1.63
C VAL A 22 30.79 -19.49 -2.00
N HIS A 23 29.70 -19.19 -1.28
CA HIS A 23 28.80 -18.08 -1.63
C HIS A 23 29.06 -16.81 -0.82
N GLY A 24 29.95 -16.84 0.19
CA GLY A 24 30.22 -15.71 1.09
C GLY A 24 28.99 -15.25 1.89
N ARG A 25 27.97 -16.10 2.01
CA ARG A 25 26.69 -15.78 2.66
C ARG A 25 25.98 -17.02 3.19
N HIS A 26 25.11 -16.83 4.17
CA HIS A 26 24.22 -17.91 4.64
C HIS A 26 23.10 -18.24 3.63
N PRO A 27 22.63 -19.50 3.59
CA PRO A 27 21.43 -19.91 2.84
C PRO A 27 20.20 -19.09 3.22
N ARG A 28 19.41 -18.66 2.23
CA ARG A 28 18.22 -17.81 2.41
C ARG A 28 16.93 -18.58 2.17
N ARG A 29 15.83 -18.08 2.76
CA ARG A 29 14.47 -18.56 2.49
C ARG A 29 13.57 -17.39 2.03
N PRO A 30 12.83 -17.53 0.91
CA PRO A 30 12.83 -18.66 -0.02
C PRO A 30 14.07 -18.66 -0.92
N SER A 31 14.44 -19.83 -1.42
CA SER A 31 15.39 -20.00 -2.53
C SER A 31 14.77 -20.90 -3.60
N VAL A 32 15.09 -20.66 -4.86
CA VAL A 32 14.73 -21.52 -6.00
C VAL A 32 15.62 -22.77 -6.06
N ASP A 33 16.82 -22.69 -5.49
CA ASP A 33 17.70 -23.84 -5.34
C ASP A 33 17.21 -24.72 -4.19
N LEU A 34 16.90 -25.97 -4.51
CA LEU A 34 16.44 -26.98 -3.56
C LEU A 34 17.49 -27.28 -2.49
N LEU A 35 18.78 -27.23 -2.83
CA LEU A 35 19.86 -27.46 -1.86
C LEU A 35 19.93 -26.30 -0.87
N GLU A 36 20.00 -25.05 -1.35
CA GLU A 36 19.95 -23.86 -0.50
C GLU A 36 18.71 -23.83 0.40
N ALA A 37 17.54 -24.13 -0.16
CA ALA A 37 16.29 -24.17 0.60
C ALA A 37 16.37 -25.16 1.77
N ARG A 38 16.86 -26.39 1.52
CA ARG A 38 17.07 -27.42 2.55
C ARG A 38 18.08 -26.98 3.62
N LEU A 39 19.19 -26.37 3.22
CA LEU A 39 20.20 -25.87 4.17
C LEU A 39 19.67 -24.72 5.03
N SER A 40 18.84 -23.84 4.45
CA SER A 40 18.19 -22.74 5.18
C SER A 40 17.20 -23.26 6.23
N GLU A 41 16.45 -24.32 5.91
CA GLU A 41 15.50 -24.96 6.80
C GLU A 41 16.20 -25.75 7.91
N TRP A 42 17.26 -26.48 7.56
CA TRP A 42 18.09 -27.17 8.55
C TRP A 42 18.70 -26.21 9.57
N ALA A 43 19.26 -25.09 9.13
CA ALA A 43 19.83 -24.07 10.02
C ALA A 43 18.75 -23.37 10.87
N HIS A 44 17.55 -23.16 10.33
CA HIS A 44 16.42 -22.66 11.10
C HIS A 44 16.05 -23.62 12.23
N GLU A 45 16.02 -24.92 11.96
CA GLU A 45 15.73 -25.95 12.95
C GLU A 45 16.78 -25.98 14.09
N GLN A 46 18.07 -25.82 13.77
CA GLN A 46 19.12 -25.76 14.79
C GLN A 46 18.91 -24.57 15.75
N ARG A 47 18.51 -23.41 15.21
CA ARG A 47 18.21 -22.22 16.02
C ARG A 47 16.95 -22.40 16.88
N ARG A 48 15.96 -23.17 16.42
CA ARG A 48 14.76 -23.49 17.21
C ARG A 48 15.08 -24.42 18.38
N LEU A 49 15.91 -25.44 18.14
CA LEU A 49 16.43 -26.33 19.19
C LEU A 49 17.23 -25.54 20.24
N TYR A 50 18.08 -24.61 19.80
CA TYR A 50 18.85 -23.73 20.69
C TYR A 50 17.97 -22.83 21.57
N ARG A 51 16.89 -22.27 21.02
CA ARG A 51 15.94 -21.41 21.75
C ARG A 51 14.94 -22.17 22.64
N GLY A 52 15.02 -23.50 22.71
CA GLY A 52 14.03 -24.31 23.44
C GLY A 52 12.63 -24.27 22.81
N GLN A 53 12.51 -23.95 21.51
CA GLN A 53 11.23 -23.92 20.78
C GLN A 53 10.79 -25.32 20.29
N ARG A 54 11.44 -26.35 20.81
CA ARG A 54 11.26 -27.77 20.50
C ARG A 54 11.39 -28.55 21.81
N SER A 55 10.79 -29.74 21.84
CA SER A 55 10.87 -30.64 22.99
C SER A 55 12.28 -31.15 23.28
N GLN A 56 13.12 -31.22 22.25
CA GLN A 56 14.52 -31.59 22.36
C GLN A 56 15.41 -30.34 22.35
N SER A 57 16.44 -30.34 23.20
CA SER A 57 17.46 -29.29 23.22
C SER A 57 18.60 -29.61 22.24
N LEU A 58 19.25 -28.56 21.73
CA LEU A 58 20.44 -28.72 20.92
C LEU A 58 21.59 -29.26 21.77
N ARG A 59 22.23 -30.35 21.31
CA ARG A 59 23.36 -30.95 22.02
C ARG A 59 24.55 -29.97 22.12
N PRO A 60 25.32 -29.96 23.23
CA PRO A 60 26.43 -29.02 23.42
C PRO A 60 27.53 -29.08 22.35
N ASP A 61 27.89 -30.28 21.88
CA ASP A 61 28.84 -30.50 20.79
C ASP A 61 28.39 -29.87 19.47
N ARG A 62 27.08 -29.98 19.17
CA ARG A 62 26.47 -29.39 17.99
C ARG A 62 26.43 -27.86 18.06
N LYS A 63 26.24 -27.31 19.27
CA LYS A 63 26.31 -25.86 19.52
C LYS A 63 27.71 -25.34 19.18
N ILE A 64 28.75 -25.93 19.76
CA ILE A 64 30.14 -25.54 19.52
C ILE A 64 30.47 -25.62 18.02
N ALA A 65 30.09 -26.73 17.38
CA ALA A 65 30.35 -26.92 15.95
C ALA A 65 29.64 -25.90 15.05
N LEU A 66 28.45 -25.41 15.42
CA LEU A 66 27.76 -24.34 14.68
C LEU A 66 28.39 -22.96 14.91
N GLU A 67 28.89 -22.68 16.09
CA GLU A 67 29.58 -21.41 16.43
C GLU A 67 30.91 -21.24 15.67
N THR A 68 31.50 -22.34 15.19
CA THR A 68 32.68 -22.28 14.30
C THR A 68 32.34 -21.94 12.84
N VAL A 69 31.05 -21.88 12.48
CA VAL A 69 30.66 -21.49 11.11
C VAL A 69 30.78 -19.97 11.00
N GLU A 70 31.53 -19.50 10.02
CA GLU A 70 31.72 -18.07 9.76
C GLU A 70 30.38 -17.33 9.64
N GLY A 71 30.24 -16.21 10.36
CA GLY A 71 29.02 -15.39 10.37
C GLY A 71 27.81 -16.03 11.09
N TRP A 72 27.97 -17.19 11.75
CA TRP A 72 26.84 -17.86 12.40
C TRP A 72 26.26 -17.07 13.56
N GLU A 73 24.98 -16.74 13.45
CA GLU A 73 24.19 -16.13 14.52
C GLU A 73 23.05 -17.06 14.94
N TRP A 74 22.87 -17.22 16.26
CA TRP A 74 21.76 -17.98 16.85
C TRP A 74 20.42 -17.27 16.69
N ASN A 75 20.45 -15.96 16.87
CA ASN A 75 19.34 -15.06 16.69
C ASN A 75 19.75 -14.05 15.63
N PRO A 76 19.83 -14.46 14.35
CA PRO A 76 20.06 -13.50 13.30
C PRO A 76 18.94 -12.48 13.42
N ARG A 77 19.30 -11.20 13.59
CA ARG A 77 18.33 -10.13 13.38
C ARG A 77 17.68 -10.46 12.04
N ARG A 78 16.39 -10.18 11.86
CA ARG A 78 15.86 -10.11 10.49
C ARG A 78 16.57 -8.92 9.84
N GLY A 79 17.83 -9.12 9.45
CA GLY A 79 18.60 -8.20 8.65
C GLY A 79 17.87 -8.03 7.34
N PRO A 80 18.21 -6.98 6.57
CA PRO A 80 17.36 -6.61 5.50
C PRO A 80 17.28 -7.72 4.43
N SER A 81 16.15 -8.41 4.39
CA SER A 81 15.76 -9.27 3.29
C SER A 81 15.42 -8.38 2.09
N PRO A 82 15.51 -8.85 0.84
CA PRO A 82 14.79 -8.22 -0.26
C PRO A 82 13.28 -8.03 0.04
N ARG A 83 12.75 -8.78 1.04
CA ARG A 83 11.43 -8.60 1.66
C ARG A 83 11.38 -7.67 2.90
N SER A 84 12.50 -7.37 3.57
CA SER A 84 12.52 -6.41 4.69
C SER A 84 12.43 -4.97 4.22
N ASP A 85 12.87 -4.72 3.00
CA ASP A 85 12.79 -3.40 2.39
C ASP A 85 11.58 -3.35 1.47
N HIS A 86 10.55 -4.15 1.79
CA HIS A 86 9.23 -4.02 1.16
C HIS A 86 8.75 -2.57 1.23
N TRP A 87 9.01 -1.88 2.34
CA TRP A 87 8.65 -0.48 2.48
C TRP A 87 9.41 0.41 1.47
N GLU A 88 10.73 0.25 1.37
CA GLU A 88 11.58 1.06 0.48
C GLU A 88 11.31 0.75 -0.99
N ASN A 89 11.11 -0.52 -1.32
CA ASN A 89 10.73 -0.98 -2.66
C ASN A 89 9.38 -0.40 -3.10
N GLN A 90 8.41 -0.32 -2.18
CA GLN A 90 7.11 0.29 -2.47
C GLN A 90 7.22 1.81 -2.59
N ARG A 91 8.03 2.47 -1.77
CA ARG A 91 8.34 3.91 -1.90
C ARG A 91 8.96 4.20 -3.26
N ALA A 92 10.01 3.49 -3.63
CA ALA A 92 10.69 3.62 -4.93
C ALA A 92 9.75 3.32 -6.11
N ALA A 93 8.84 2.35 -5.96
CA ALA A 93 7.83 2.06 -6.99
C ALA A 93 6.81 3.20 -7.16
N VAL A 94 6.41 3.86 -6.07
CA VAL A 94 5.54 5.04 -6.12
C VAL A 94 6.27 6.24 -6.73
N GLU A 95 7.54 6.47 -6.36
CA GLU A 95 8.39 7.52 -6.94
C GLU A 95 8.53 7.35 -8.45
N ARG A 96 8.83 6.14 -8.92
CA ARG A 96 8.92 5.84 -10.34
C ARG A 96 7.58 6.07 -11.07
N HIS A 97 6.47 5.62 -10.50
CA HIS A 97 5.15 5.86 -11.09
C HIS A 97 4.86 7.37 -11.20
N PHE A 98 5.22 8.15 -10.19
CA PHE A 98 5.08 9.60 -10.23
C PHE A 98 5.97 10.24 -11.30
N ALA A 99 7.23 9.82 -11.41
CA ALA A 99 8.15 10.31 -12.42
C ALA A 99 7.67 9.99 -13.85
N GLU A 100 7.09 8.80 -14.07
CA GLU A 100 6.61 8.36 -15.39
C GLU A 100 5.28 9.00 -15.79
N HIS A 101 4.36 9.18 -14.85
CA HIS A 101 2.99 9.61 -15.16
C HIS A 101 2.64 11.03 -14.70
N GLY A 102 3.54 11.69 -13.96
CA GLY A 102 3.29 13.00 -13.33
C GLY A 102 2.19 12.99 -12.27
N ARG A 103 1.77 11.80 -11.80
CA ARG A 103 0.65 11.62 -10.86
C ARG A 103 0.88 10.40 -9.97
N TYR A 104 0.20 10.36 -8.82
CA TYR A 104 0.21 9.18 -7.95
C TYR A 104 -0.67 8.03 -8.48
N PRO A 105 -0.38 6.78 -8.05
CA PRO A 105 -1.20 5.62 -8.36
C PRO A 105 -2.66 5.78 -7.90
N ARG A 106 -3.62 5.30 -8.69
CA ARG A 106 -5.05 5.35 -8.39
C ARG A 106 -5.60 4.00 -7.94
N LEU A 107 -6.51 4.01 -6.95
CA LEU A 107 -7.23 2.80 -6.52
C LEU A 107 -8.20 2.29 -7.61
N THR A 108 -8.59 3.16 -8.54
CA THR A 108 -9.49 2.88 -9.67
C THR A 108 -8.75 2.57 -10.97
N ALA A 109 -7.43 2.39 -10.93
CA ALA A 109 -6.67 2.05 -12.13
C ALA A 109 -7.06 0.65 -12.64
N ASP A 110 -7.12 0.49 -13.96
CA ASP A 110 -7.34 -0.83 -14.58
C ASP A 110 -6.17 -1.78 -14.26
N ASP A 111 -4.95 -1.24 -14.19
CA ASP A 111 -3.75 -1.99 -13.82
C ASP A 111 -3.79 -2.44 -12.34
N PRO A 112 -3.80 -3.76 -12.08
CA PRO A 112 -3.72 -4.29 -10.72
C PRO A 112 -2.43 -3.91 -9.97
N HIS A 113 -1.34 -3.61 -10.67
CA HIS A 113 -0.12 -3.14 -10.04
C HIS A 113 -0.25 -1.70 -9.53
N GLU A 114 -0.76 -0.77 -10.35
CA GLU A 114 -1.09 0.60 -9.92
C GLU A 114 -2.05 0.60 -8.71
N ARG A 115 -3.10 -0.24 -8.71
CA ARG A 115 -4.03 -0.33 -7.57
C ARG A 115 -3.35 -0.78 -6.28
N ARG A 116 -2.40 -1.71 -6.34
CA ARG A 116 -1.63 -2.17 -5.17
C ARG A 116 -0.75 -1.04 -4.62
N LEU A 117 -0.08 -0.28 -5.50
CA LEU A 117 0.69 0.89 -5.09
C LEU A 117 -0.20 1.96 -4.44
N ALA A 118 -1.39 2.21 -5.00
CA ALA A 118 -2.35 3.16 -4.45
C ALA A 118 -2.83 2.74 -3.04
N GLY A 119 -3.07 1.44 -2.84
CA GLY A 119 -3.40 0.88 -1.52
C GLY A 119 -2.26 1.04 -0.51
N TRP A 120 -1.01 0.88 -0.95
CA TRP A 120 0.15 1.12 -0.10
C TRP A 120 0.28 2.59 0.32
N VAL A 121 0.14 3.54 -0.62
CA VAL A 121 0.15 5.00 -0.33
C VAL A 121 -0.91 5.36 0.70
N LYS A 122 -2.15 4.86 0.52
CA LYS A 122 -3.25 5.05 1.48
C LYS A 122 -2.87 4.57 2.88
N ASN A 123 -2.33 3.35 2.98
CA ASN A 123 -1.92 2.78 4.26
C ASN A 123 -0.81 3.59 4.94
N GLN A 124 0.16 4.13 4.18
CA GLN A 124 1.24 4.95 4.76
C GLN A 124 0.73 6.26 5.38
N VAL A 125 -0.37 6.82 4.89
CA VAL A 125 -0.89 8.11 5.37
C VAL A 125 -1.95 7.95 6.44
N GLU A 126 -2.76 6.91 6.36
CA GLU A 126 -3.69 6.54 7.43
C GLU A 126 -2.95 6.06 8.68
N ARG A 127 -1.87 5.29 8.48
CA ARG A 127 -1.08 4.64 9.53
C ARG A 127 0.37 5.09 9.49
N LEU A 128 0.61 6.40 9.39
CA LEU A 128 1.97 6.95 9.49
C LEU A 128 2.72 6.18 10.59
N PRO A 129 3.91 5.61 10.29
CA PRO A 129 4.61 4.77 11.23
C PRO A 129 4.62 5.46 12.60
N SER A 130 4.28 4.72 13.65
CA SER A 130 4.25 5.31 14.98
C SER A 130 5.56 6.07 15.20
N ARG A 131 5.48 7.31 15.67
CA ARG A 131 6.66 8.14 15.96
C ARG A 131 7.44 7.63 17.18
N ASP A 132 6.99 6.52 17.75
CA ASP A 132 7.50 5.94 18.98
C ASP A 132 8.92 5.34 18.81
N ASP A 133 9.30 4.93 17.59
CA ASP A 133 10.65 4.43 17.30
C ASP A 133 11.38 5.19 16.17
N GLU A 134 12.71 5.07 16.17
CA GLU A 134 13.63 5.77 15.26
C GLU A 134 13.44 5.35 13.79
N LEU A 135 13.07 4.10 13.54
CA LEU A 135 12.80 3.58 12.20
C LEU A 135 11.50 4.15 11.64
N GLY A 136 10.46 4.30 12.47
CA GLY A 136 9.20 4.94 12.13
C GLY A 136 9.38 6.41 11.78
N ARG A 137 10.20 7.14 12.56
CA ARG A 137 10.57 8.54 12.26
C ARG A 137 11.33 8.66 10.94
N SER A 138 12.36 7.84 10.72
CA SER A 138 13.13 7.85 9.46
C SER A 138 12.25 7.57 8.23
N ARG A 139 11.32 6.61 8.33
CA ARG A 139 10.34 6.31 7.26
C ARG A 139 9.34 7.44 7.02
N TYR A 140 8.90 8.09 8.09
CA TYR A 140 8.04 9.26 8.01
C TYR A 140 8.72 10.41 7.27
N ASP A 141 9.98 10.71 7.62
CA ASP A 141 10.76 11.76 6.98
C ASP A 141 11.02 11.46 5.50
N ALA A 142 11.33 10.20 5.15
CA ALA A 142 11.54 9.78 3.77
C ALA A 142 10.26 9.91 2.91
N VAL A 143 9.08 9.62 3.47
CA VAL A 143 7.80 9.82 2.78
C VAL A 143 7.51 11.31 2.56
N LEU A 144 7.77 12.17 3.55
CA LEU A 144 7.59 13.61 3.39
C LEU A 144 8.61 14.24 2.43
N ALA A 145 9.81 13.67 2.34
CA ALA A 145 10.84 14.09 1.40
C ALA A 145 10.54 13.66 -0.05
N THR A 146 9.54 12.80 -0.28
CA THR A 146 9.18 12.35 -1.62
C THR A 146 8.51 13.50 -2.39
N PRO A 147 9.08 13.96 -3.52
CA PRO A 147 8.51 15.06 -4.29
C PRO A 147 7.07 14.77 -4.74
N GLY A 148 6.17 15.73 -4.52
CA GLY A 148 4.76 15.60 -4.88
C GLY A 148 3.91 14.84 -3.88
N TRP A 149 4.47 14.34 -2.76
CA TRP A 149 3.74 13.44 -1.86
C TRP A 149 2.41 14.06 -1.41
N PRO A 150 1.27 13.39 -1.66
CA PRO A 150 -0.01 14.03 -1.48
C PRO A 150 -0.23 14.23 0.01
N SER A 151 -0.50 15.46 0.43
CA SER A 151 -0.89 15.74 1.81
C SER A 151 -2.09 14.89 2.20
N ARG A 152 -2.31 14.63 3.49
CA ARG A 152 -3.51 13.91 3.96
C ARG A 152 -4.80 14.48 3.36
N ARG A 153 -4.87 15.81 3.18
CA ARG A 153 -6.01 16.49 2.54
C ARG A 153 -6.11 16.18 1.04
N GLU A 154 -5.00 16.12 0.32
CA GLU A 154 -4.95 15.75 -1.09
C GLU A 154 -5.39 14.30 -1.29
N GLN A 155 -4.97 13.39 -0.42
CA GLN A 155 -5.36 11.99 -0.51
C GLN A 155 -6.84 11.77 -0.21
N THR A 156 -7.38 12.44 0.82
CA THR A 156 -8.84 12.42 1.06
C THR A 156 -9.58 12.93 -0.18
N TRP A 157 -9.07 13.97 -0.85
CA TRP A 157 -9.67 14.44 -2.09
C TRP A 157 -9.61 13.38 -3.21
N LEU A 158 -8.43 12.77 -3.43
CA LEU A 158 -8.21 11.70 -4.42
C LEU A 158 -9.10 10.47 -4.18
N GLN A 159 -9.28 10.05 -2.92
CA GLN A 159 -10.17 8.95 -2.56
C GLN A 159 -11.64 9.30 -2.84
N MET A 160 -12.07 10.50 -2.47
CA MET A 160 -13.46 10.92 -2.66
C MET A 160 -13.84 11.09 -4.13
N ILE A 161 -12.93 11.62 -4.96
CA ILE A 161 -13.18 11.69 -6.42
C ILE A 161 -13.23 10.30 -7.04
N GLN A 162 -12.40 9.36 -6.58
CA GLN A 162 -12.44 7.96 -7.03
C GLN A 162 -13.75 7.26 -6.66
N LEU A 163 -14.20 7.44 -5.41
CA LEU A 163 -15.50 6.90 -4.97
C LEU A 163 -16.66 7.52 -5.76
N LEU A 164 -16.58 8.81 -6.10
CA LEU A 164 -17.58 9.46 -6.97
C LEU A 164 -17.55 8.89 -8.39
N GLU A 165 -16.37 8.75 -9.00
CA GLU A 165 -16.18 8.16 -10.33
C GLU A 165 -16.78 6.75 -10.38
N GLN A 166 -16.49 5.92 -9.37
CA GLN A 166 -17.04 4.57 -9.26
C GLN A 166 -18.57 4.59 -9.05
N PHE A 167 -19.08 5.45 -8.18
CA PHE A 167 -20.51 5.57 -7.94
C PHE A 167 -21.26 5.90 -9.24
N VAL A 168 -20.74 6.87 -10.01
CA VAL A 168 -21.32 7.29 -11.29
C VAL A 168 -21.23 6.17 -12.33
N ALA A 169 -20.12 5.44 -12.39
CA ALA A 169 -19.96 4.29 -13.28
C ALA A 169 -20.99 3.19 -12.99
N THR A 170 -21.23 2.88 -11.70
CA THR A 170 -22.17 1.82 -11.29
C THR A 170 -23.63 2.25 -11.42
N HIS A 171 -23.97 3.49 -11.05
CA HIS A 171 -25.36 3.93 -10.95
C HIS A 171 -25.83 4.77 -12.14
N GLY A 172 -24.93 5.20 -13.03
CA GLY A 172 -25.24 6.06 -14.17
C GLY A 172 -25.72 7.48 -13.80
N ARG A 173 -25.54 7.89 -12.54
CA ARG A 173 -26.04 9.16 -12.00
C ARG A 173 -25.13 9.69 -10.89
N LEU A 174 -25.24 10.98 -10.60
CA LEU A 174 -24.60 11.58 -9.42
C LEU A 174 -25.29 11.15 -8.11
N PRO A 175 -24.55 11.17 -6.98
CA PRO A 175 -25.09 10.99 -5.63
C PRO A 175 -26.15 12.04 -5.28
N ARG A 176 -27.25 11.60 -4.71
CA ARG A 176 -28.36 12.42 -4.22
C ARG A 176 -28.19 12.66 -2.74
N ARG A 177 -28.74 13.78 -2.27
CA ARG A 177 -28.77 14.09 -0.84
C ARG A 177 -29.91 13.31 -0.20
N THR A 178 -29.58 12.24 0.52
CA THR A 178 -30.52 11.48 1.36
C THR A 178 -30.58 12.08 2.78
N PRO A 179 -31.63 11.82 3.57
CA PRO A 179 -31.66 12.22 4.98
C PRO A 179 -30.65 11.36 5.78
N ALA A 180 -29.67 11.98 6.42
CA ALA A 180 -28.58 11.28 7.11
C ALA A 180 -28.94 10.67 8.48
N ARG A 181 -30.16 10.86 8.98
CA ARG A 181 -30.45 10.77 10.43
C ARG A 181 -31.62 9.85 10.80
N THR A 182 -31.75 8.70 10.15
CA THR A 182 -32.53 7.59 10.71
C THR A 182 -31.62 6.38 10.93
N ALA A 183 -31.84 5.63 12.00
CA ALA A 183 -31.02 4.46 12.35
C ALA A 183 -31.16 3.30 11.33
N ASP A 184 -32.14 3.39 10.43
CA ASP A 184 -32.56 2.34 9.50
C ASP A 184 -32.10 2.59 8.04
N VAL A 185 -30.98 3.30 7.88
CA VAL A 185 -30.43 3.63 6.56
C VAL A 185 -29.39 2.59 6.16
N SER A 186 -29.41 2.13 4.90
CA SER A 186 -28.43 1.17 4.39
C SER A 186 -27.01 1.74 4.36
N ASP A 187 -25.98 0.89 4.31
CA ASP A 187 -24.60 1.35 4.11
C ASP A 187 -24.45 2.10 2.78
N ASP A 188 -25.13 1.67 1.73
CA ASP A 188 -25.10 2.32 0.42
C ASP A 188 -25.66 3.75 0.48
N ASP A 189 -26.77 3.95 1.19
CA ASP A 189 -27.36 5.27 1.39
C ASP A 189 -26.47 6.19 2.22
N ARG A 190 -25.72 5.66 3.19
CA ARG A 190 -24.70 6.42 3.94
C ARG A 190 -23.55 6.85 3.04
N HIS A 191 -23.05 5.95 2.19
CA HIS A 191 -21.98 6.26 1.24
C HIS A 191 -22.44 7.28 0.19
N GLU A 192 -23.66 7.13 -0.35
CA GLU A 192 -24.25 8.10 -1.28
C GLU A 192 -24.42 9.47 -0.60
N HIS A 193 -24.91 9.51 0.64
CA HIS A 193 -25.03 10.75 1.41
C HIS A 193 -23.69 11.48 1.55
N MET A 194 -22.66 10.74 1.97
CA MET A 194 -21.29 11.26 2.13
C MET A 194 -20.78 11.87 0.83
N LEU A 195 -20.93 11.16 -0.30
CA LEU A 195 -20.50 11.68 -1.61
C LEU A 195 -21.31 12.91 -2.02
N SER A 196 -22.61 12.95 -1.73
CA SER A 196 -23.46 14.11 -2.04
C SER A 196 -23.00 15.38 -1.29
N MET A 197 -22.61 15.23 -0.02
CA MET A 197 -22.07 16.32 0.80
C MET A 197 -20.69 16.76 0.32
N TRP A 198 -19.84 15.82 -0.05
CA TRP A 198 -18.53 16.13 -0.62
C TRP A 198 -18.64 16.88 -1.95
N CYS A 199 -19.55 16.46 -2.85
CA CYS A 199 -19.84 17.16 -4.09
C CYS A 199 -20.30 18.61 -3.84
N ALA A 200 -21.16 18.83 -2.82
CA ALA A 200 -21.59 20.17 -2.42
C ALA A 200 -20.42 21.03 -1.92
N ASN A 201 -19.48 20.43 -1.17
CA ASN A 201 -18.28 21.11 -0.71
C ASN A 201 -17.35 21.51 -1.87
N GLN A 202 -17.17 20.67 -2.89
CA GLN A 202 -16.34 21.05 -4.06
C GLN A 202 -16.90 22.27 -4.77
N ARG A 203 -18.22 22.29 -5.04
CA ARG A 203 -18.91 23.46 -5.62
C ARG A 203 -18.77 24.69 -4.74
N ARG A 204 -18.85 24.54 -3.42
CA ARG A 204 -18.64 25.65 -2.48
C ARG A 204 -17.20 26.17 -2.55
N PHE A 205 -16.21 25.29 -2.56
CA PHE A 205 -14.79 25.65 -2.59
C PHE A 205 -14.41 26.37 -3.88
N GLU A 206 -14.94 25.94 -5.03
CA GLU A 206 -14.76 26.66 -6.29
C GLU A 206 -15.42 28.04 -6.23
N ARG A 207 -16.64 28.13 -5.73
CA ARG A 207 -17.37 29.40 -5.64
C ARG A 207 -16.70 30.44 -4.72
N ILE A 208 -16.01 30.00 -3.66
CA ILE A 208 -15.31 30.89 -2.72
C ILE A 208 -13.82 31.04 -3.05
N ALA A 209 -13.36 30.44 -4.14
CA ALA A 209 -11.97 30.57 -4.55
C ALA A 209 -11.66 32.03 -4.93
N THR A 210 -10.45 32.47 -4.59
CA THR A 210 -9.96 33.83 -4.88
C THR A 210 -8.66 33.74 -5.66
N ALA A 211 -8.14 34.86 -6.16
CA ALA A 211 -6.84 34.90 -6.82
C ALA A 211 -5.71 34.41 -5.88
N ASP A 212 -5.77 34.78 -4.60
CA ASP A 212 -4.78 34.36 -3.58
C ASP A 212 -4.94 32.90 -3.14
N LYS A 213 -6.14 32.34 -3.33
CA LYS A 213 -6.44 30.95 -2.98
C LYS A 213 -7.32 30.31 -4.04
N PRO A 214 -6.74 30.00 -5.22
CA PRO A 214 -7.51 29.45 -6.32
C PRO A 214 -7.95 28.02 -6.01
N TYR A 215 -9.05 27.61 -6.64
CA TYR A 215 -9.42 26.21 -6.66
C TYR A 215 -8.42 25.45 -7.56
N PRO A 216 -7.81 24.34 -7.11
CA PRO A 216 -6.78 23.66 -7.88
C PRO A 216 -7.28 23.22 -9.28
N GLU A 217 -6.55 23.59 -10.33
CA GLU A 217 -6.95 23.36 -11.72
C GLU A 217 -7.09 21.87 -12.05
N GLU A 218 -6.18 21.04 -11.58
CA GLU A 218 -6.25 19.58 -11.78
C GLU A 218 -7.51 18.97 -11.17
N ARG A 219 -7.91 19.46 -9.99
CA ARG A 219 -9.15 19.01 -9.33
C ARG A 219 -10.37 19.41 -10.14
N ARG A 220 -10.34 20.61 -10.73
CA ARG A 220 -11.39 21.12 -11.60
C ARG A 220 -11.52 20.26 -12.85
N ALA A 221 -10.42 20.05 -13.56
CA ALA A 221 -10.36 19.26 -14.78
C ALA A 221 -10.83 17.82 -14.56
N ARG A 222 -10.55 17.22 -13.40
CA ARG A 222 -11.01 15.87 -13.08
C ARG A 222 -12.50 15.80 -12.79
N LEU A 223 -13.04 16.76 -12.02
CA LEU A 223 -14.48 16.85 -11.77
C LEU A 223 -15.27 17.14 -13.05
N ASP A 224 -14.73 17.94 -13.98
CA ASP A 224 -15.34 18.20 -15.28
C ASP A 224 -15.50 16.94 -16.16
N ARG A 225 -14.67 15.91 -15.93
CA ARG A 225 -14.78 14.60 -16.63
C ARG A 225 -15.81 13.66 -16.02
N VAL A 226 -16.32 13.95 -14.82
CA VAL A 226 -17.31 13.09 -14.16
C VAL A 226 -18.67 13.27 -14.86
N ALA A 227 -19.23 12.17 -15.36
CA ALA A 227 -20.50 12.21 -16.08
C ALA A 227 -21.63 12.80 -15.20
N GLY A 228 -22.35 13.78 -15.73
CA GLY A 228 -23.41 14.50 -15.03
C GLY A 228 -22.92 15.57 -14.04
N TRP A 229 -21.61 15.77 -13.86
CA TRP A 229 -21.07 16.83 -13.02
C TRP A 229 -21.42 18.23 -13.54
N SER A 230 -21.74 19.13 -12.61
CA SER A 230 -21.90 20.55 -12.88
C SER A 230 -21.49 21.39 -11.68
N TRP A 231 -20.79 22.49 -11.94
CA TRP A 231 -20.38 23.47 -10.93
C TRP A 231 -21.54 24.33 -10.44
N SER A 232 -22.60 24.48 -11.25
CA SER A 232 -23.82 25.18 -10.86
C SER A 232 -25.07 24.36 -11.17
N LYS A 233 -26.02 24.34 -10.23
CA LYS A 233 -27.38 23.79 -10.46
C LYS A 233 -28.18 24.58 -11.52
N ARG A 234 -27.62 25.67 -12.07
CA ARG A 234 -28.34 26.66 -12.91
C ARG A 234 -28.29 26.33 -14.41
N VAL A 235 -27.40 25.45 -14.87
CA VAL A 235 -27.24 25.14 -16.31
C VAL A 235 -28.33 24.19 -16.84
N GLU A 236 -28.97 23.40 -15.98
CA GLU A 236 -30.11 22.55 -16.39
C GLU A 236 -31.35 23.37 -16.78
N ARG A 237 -31.60 24.51 -16.10
CA ARG A 237 -32.77 25.36 -16.38
C ARG A 237 -32.67 26.03 -17.76
N VAL A 238 -31.46 26.36 -18.21
CA VAL A 238 -31.25 26.99 -19.53
C VAL A 238 -31.45 25.98 -20.67
N ARG A 239 -31.08 24.70 -20.49
CA ARG A 239 -31.27 23.66 -21.51
C ARG A 239 -32.73 23.17 -21.59
N ARG A 240 -33.45 23.09 -20.46
CA ARG A 240 -34.86 22.69 -20.43
C ARG A 240 -35.80 23.77 -20.97
N VAL A 241 -35.53 25.05 -20.67
CA VAL A 241 -36.27 26.19 -21.25
C VAL A 241 -36.04 26.30 -22.76
N LYS A 242 -34.81 26.09 -23.24
CA LYS A 242 -34.52 26.08 -24.68
C LYS A 242 -35.19 24.91 -25.44
N ARG A 243 -35.33 23.73 -24.84
CA ARG A 243 -36.10 22.61 -25.45
C ARG A 243 -37.61 22.83 -25.44
N SER A 244 -38.16 23.46 -24.40
CA SER A 244 -39.61 23.74 -24.30
C SER A 244 -40.07 24.90 -25.19
N MET A 245 -39.20 25.85 -25.52
CA MET A 245 -39.52 26.95 -26.44
C MET A 245 -39.44 26.56 -27.92
N ILE A 246 -38.75 25.46 -28.25
CA ILE A 246 -38.64 24.97 -29.64
C ILE A 246 -39.84 24.07 -30.01
N SER A 247 -40.56 23.48 -29.05
CA SER A 247 -41.74 22.64 -29.34
C SER A 247 -43.09 23.39 -29.37
N TYR A 248 -43.09 24.71 -29.24
CA TYR A 248 -44.29 25.56 -29.37
C TYR A 248 -44.21 26.51 -30.59
N ALA A 249 -43.22 26.33 -31.46
CA ALA A 249 -43.01 27.11 -32.67
C ALA A 249 -42.95 26.21 -33.92
N ALA A 250 -43.88 25.25 -34.00
CA ALA A 250 -44.19 24.49 -35.21
C ALA A 250 -45.71 24.47 -35.40
#